data_AF-A0A3B8SMN7-F1
#
_entry.id   AF-A0A3B8SMN7-F1
#
_cell.length_a   1.000
_cell.length_b   1.000
_cell.length_c   1.000
_cell.angle_alpha   90.00
_cell.angle_beta   90.00
_cell.angle_gamma   90.00
#
_symmetry.space_group_name_H-M   'P 1'
#
loop_
_entity.id
_entity.type
_entity.pdbx_description
1 polymer ?
#
loop_
_entity_poly.entity_id
_entity_poly.type
_entity_poly.pdbx_seq_one_letter_code
_entity_poly.pdbx_strand_id
1 'polypeptide(L)'
;MQIIENSPLWKIEKECTSNNNGCGAILEIEAVDIYLSYQHGSNKYLYTFRCPCCNKETTIPENEIPFSIRRAILNIEQANGLRIINLRKLGYR
;
A
#
# COMPACT_ATOMS: atom_id res chain seq x y z
N MET A 1 -30.31 2.23 17.37
CA MET A 1 -29.04 1.52 17.13
C MET A 1 -28.54 1.98 15.78
N GLN A 2 -27.38 2.61 15.72
CA GLN A 2 -26.76 3.04 14.46
C GLN A 2 -25.60 2.10 14.16
N ILE A 3 -25.55 1.61 12.92
CA ILE A 3 -24.38 0.91 12.39
C ILE A 3 -23.38 2.01 12.05
N ILE A 4 -22.35 2.16 12.88
CA ILE A 4 -21.24 3.06 12.65
C ILE A 4 -20.27 2.28 11.75
N GLU A 5 -20.24 2.65 10.47
CA GLU A 5 -19.19 2.31 9.49
C GLU A 5 -18.77 0.83 9.40
N ASN A 6 -19.57 0.04 8.70
CA ASN A 6 -19.10 -1.22 8.12
C ASN A 6 -18.60 -0.94 6.69
N SER A 7 -17.64 -0.03 6.54
CA SER A 7 -16.82 -0.03 5.33
C SER A 7 -15.98 -1.30 5.41
N PRO A 8 -16.13 -2.28 4.51
CA PRO A 8 -15.31 -3.48 4.58
C PRO A 8 -13.86 -3.03 4.50
N LEU A 9 -13.16 -3.08 5.64
CA LEU A 9 -11.72 -2.87 5.70
C LEU A 9 -11.13 -3.92 4.79
N TRP A 10 -10.65 -3.47 3.63
CA TRP A 10 -9.98 -4.37 2.72
C TRP A 10 -8.71 -4.85 3.39
N LYS A 11 -8.52 -6.17 3.34
CA LYS A 11 -7.34 -6.83 3.87
C LYS A 11 -6.81 -7.80 2.83
N ILE A 12 -5.49 -7.96 2.80
CA ILE A 12 -4.82 -8.97 2.00
C ILE A 12 -3.80 -9.69 2.86
N GLU A 13 -3.73 -11.01 2.73
CA GLU A 13 -2.64 -11.79 3.31
C GLU A 13 -1.43 -11.74 2.39
N LYS A 14 -0.29 -11.32 2.93
CA LYS A 14 0.97 -11.26 2.18
C LYS A 14 2.14 -11.77 2.97
N GLU A 15 2.95 -12.56 2.29
CA GLU A 15 4.22 -13.03 2.81
C GLU A 15 5.27 -11.91 2.72
N CYS A 16 6.03 -11.72 3.79
CA CYS A 16 7.21 -10.88 3.77
C CYS A 16 8.31 -11.57 2.96
N THR A 17 8.47 -11.14 1.71
CA THR A 17 9.46 -11.69 0.78
C THR A 17 10.61 -10.73 0.45
N SER A 18 10.56 -9.46 0.88
CA SER A 18 11.57 -8.38 0.65
C SER A 18 12.82 -8.80 -0.15
N ASN A 19 12.76 -8.64 -1.49
CA ASN A 19 13.84 -9.02 -2.43
C ASN A 19 14.49 -10.39 -2.15
N ASN A 20 13.68 -11.43 -1.91
CA ASN A 20 14.08 -12.80 -1.57
C ASN A 20 14.84 -12.97 -0.25
N ASN A 21 14.87 -11.93 0.60
CA ASN A 21 15.47 -11.92 1.92
C ASN A 21 14.46 -11.56 3.02
N GLY A 22 13.17 -11.70 2.75
CA GLY A 22 12.12 -11.52 3.76
C GLY A 22 12.18 -12.57 4.87
N CYS A 23 11.43 -12.35 5.95
CA CYS A 23 11.39 -13.29 7.08
C CYS A 23 10.39 -14.44 6.88
N GLY A 24 9.64 -14.46 5.76
CA GLY A 24 8.62 -15.48 5.48
C GLY A 24 7.36 -15.36 6.35
N ALA A 25 7.25 -14.31 7.17
CA ALA A 25 6.05 -14.08 7.96
C ALA A 25 4.86 -13.76 7.05
N ILE A 26 3.73 -14.43 7.29
CA ILE A 26 2.45 -14.13 6.65
C ILE A 26 1.79 -13.01 7.48
N LEU A 27 1.51 -11.89 6.83
CA LEU A 27 0.96 -10.70 7.46
C LEU A 27 -0.39 -10.38 6.82
N GLU A 28 -1.36 -10.04 7.66
CA GLU A 28 -2.60 -9.39 7.22
C GLU A 28 -2.30 -7.89 7.04
N ILE A 29 -2.51 -7.38 5.83
CA ILE A 29 -2.18 -6.00 5.45
C ILE A 29 -3.47 -5.26 5.14
N GLU A 30 -3.63 -4.09 5.76
CA GLU A 30 -4.73 -3.18 5.48
C GLU A 30 -4.28 -2.02 4.58
N ALA A 31 -5.24 -1.28 4.03
CA ALA A 31 -4.95 -0.11 3.20
C ALA A 31 -4.11 0.97 3.92
N VAL A 32 -4.22 1.05 5.26
CA VAL A 32 -3.49 2.01 6.09
C VAL A 32 -2.03 1.64 6.33
N ASP A 33 -1.67 0.37 6.16
CA ASP A 33 -0.30 -0.12 6.35
C ASP A 33 0.57 0.06 5.09
N ILE A 34 -0.07 0.44 3.98
CA ILE A 34 0.56 0.59 2.67
C ILE A 34 0.85 2.07 2.43
N TYR A 35 2.10 2.36 2.06
CA TYR A 35 2.55 3.69 1.63
C TYR A 35 3.15 3.63 0.22
N LEU A 36 3.33 4.81 -0.39
CA LEU A 36 3.86 4.92 -1.74
C LEU A 36 5.36 5.17 -1.71
N SER A 37 6.13 4.19 -2.15
CA SER A 37 7.57 4.33 -2.34
C SER A 37 7.89 4.77 -3.77
N TYR A 38 8.69 5.82 -3.92
CA TYR A 38 9.10 6.31 -5.24
C TYR A 38 10.33 5.56 -5.75
N GLN A 39 10.18 4.84 -6.87
CA GLN A 39 11.28 4.15 -7.51
C GLN A 39 11.91 5.04 -8.59
N HIS A 40 13.08 5.63 -8.27
CA HIS A 40 13.80 6.54 -9.16
C HIS A 40 14.16 5.93 -10.54
N GLY A 41 14.46 4.63 -10.61
CA GLY A 41 14.83 3.99 -11.88
C GLY A 41 13.70 3.87 -12.89
N SER A 42 12.46 3.73 -12.43
CA SER A 42 11.27 3.56 -13.27
C SER A 42 10.39 4.81 -13.31
N ASN A 43 10.71 5.85 -12.52
CA ASN A 43 9.88 7.03 -12.30
C ASN A 43 8.43 6.69 -11.91
N LYS A 44 8.23 5.61 -11.15
CA LYS A 44 6.92 5.11 -10.72
C LYS A 44 6.83 5.04 -9.20
N TYR A 45 5.61 5.17 -8.69
CA TYR A 45 5.30 4.85 -7.30
C TYR A 45 4.93 3.38 -7.19
N LEU A 46 5.41 2.75 -6.13
CA LEU A 46 5.14 1.37 -5.77
C LEU A 46 4.36 1.34 -4.46
N TYR A 47 3.43 0.40 -4.35
CA TYR A 47 2.71 0.15 -3.11
C TYR A 47 3.60 -0.73 -2.23
N THR A 48 4.00 -0.21 -1.08
CA THR A 48 4.97 -0.87 -0.22
C THR A 48 4.45 -0.89 1.21
N PHE A 49 4.76 -1.96 1.93
CA PHE A 49 4.51 -2.06 3.37
C PHE A 49 5.79 -2.50 4.09
N ARG A 50 5.87 -2.18 5.38
CA ARG A 50 7.00 -2.56 6.23
C ARG A 50 6.63 -3.74 7.11
N CYS A 51 7.41 -4.80 7.04
CA CYS A 51 7.22 -5.98 7.89
C CYS A 51 7.59 -5.64 9.35
N PRO A 52 6.70 -5.83 10.34
CA PRO A 52 7.01 -5.58 11.75
C PRO A 52 8.03 -6.58 12.33
N CYS A 53 8.13 -7.78 11.76
CA CYS A 53 9.02 -8.82 12.28
C CYS A 53 10.49 -8.55 11.94
N CYS A 54 10.80 -8.14 10.72
CA CYS A 54 12.18 -7.95 10.25
C CYS A 54 12.50 -6.53 9.80
N ASN A 55 11.55 -5.60 9.92
CA ASN A 55 11.66 -4.20 9.49
C ASN A 55 11.96 -4.00 7.99
N LYS A 56 11.86 -5.05 7.18
CA LYS A 56 12.10 -4.98 5.74
C LYS A 56 10.84 -4.56 5.00
N GLU A 57 11.05 -3.86 3.89
CA GLU A 57 9.99 -3.37 3.03
C GLU A 57 9.67 -4.43 1.97
N THR A 58 8.38 -4.64 1.71
CA THR A 58 7.90 -5.56 0.67
C THR A 58 6.96 -4.78 -0.25
N THR A 59 7.19 -4.92 -1.55
CA THR A 59 6.37 -4.27 -2.57
C THR A 59 5.21 -5.18 -2.95
N ILE A 60 4.00 -4.62 -2.90
CA ILE A 60 2.78 -5.27 -3.38
C ILE A 60 2.57 -4.83 -4.83
N PRO A 61 2.41 -5.77 -5.76
CA PRO A 61 2.17 -5.41 -7.15
C PRO A 61 0.77 -4.81 -7.29
N GLU A 62 0.67 -3.75 -8.11
CA GLU A 62 -0.52 -2.91 -8.19
C GLU A 62 -1.80 -3.70 -8.55
N ASN A 63 -1.67 -4.71 -9.43
CA ASN A 63 -2.77 -5.58 -9.88
C ASN A 63 -3.46 -6.36 -8.75
N GLU A 64 -2.80 -6.55 -7.61
CA GLU A 64 -3.38 -7.25 -6.45
C GLU A 64 -4.22 -6.33 -5.56
N ILE A 65 -4.03 -5.02 -5.67
CA ILE A 65 -4.77 -4.05 -4.87
C ILE A 65 -5.97 -3.56 -5.72
N PRO A 66 -7.22 -3.66 -5.23
CA PRO A 66 -8.37 -3.12 -5.95
C PRO A 66 -8.27 -1.61 -6.14
N PHE A 67 -8.79 -1.10 -7.26
CA PHE A 67 -8.71 0.33 -7.61
C PHE A 67 -9.28 1.26 -6.52
N SER A 68 -10.38 0.87 -5.87
CA SER A 68 -10.97 1.60 -4.74
C SER A 68 -9.99 1.78 -3.58
N ILE A 69 -9.21 0.75 -3.28
CA ILE A 69 -8.24 0.73 -2.19
C ILE A 69 -7.00 1.54 -2.53
N ARG A 70 -6.53 1.43 -3.78
CA ARG A 70 -5.44 2.27 -4.26
C ARG A 70 -5.79 3.78 -4.15
N ARG A 71 -7.04 4.18 -4.41
CA ARG A 71 -7.50 5.55 -4.13
C ARG A 71 -7.49 5.89 -2.64
N ALA A 72 -7.91 4.97 -1.78
CA ALA A 72 -7.87 5.18 -0.33
C ALA A 72 -6.43 5.43 0.16
N ILE A 73 -5.47 4.61 -0.29
CA ILE A 73 -4.04 4.77 0.02
C ILE A 73 -3.54 6.16 -0.41
N LEU A 74 -3.87 6.59 -1.63
CA LEU A 74 -3.51 7.93 -2.12
C LEU A 74 -4.07 9.07 -1.27
N ASN A 75 -5.32 8.93 -0.83
CA ASN A 75 -5.96 9.94 0.02
C ASN A 75 -5.30 10.00 1.41
N ILE A 76 -4.95 8.84 1.98
CA ILE A 76 -4.23 8.74 3.26
C ILE A 76 -2.86 9.42 3.15
N GLU A 77 -2.09 9.11 2.11
CA GLU A 77 -0.77 9.68 1.89
C GLU A 77 -0.82 11.21 1.69
N GLN A 78 -1.84 11.72 0.99
CA GLN A 78 -2.08 13.17 0.87
C GLN A 78 -2.43 13.80 2.22
N ALA A 79 -3.27 13.14 3.03
CA ALA A 79 -3.61 13.62 4.37
C ALA A 79 -2.39 13.64 5.31
N ASN A 80 -1.46 12.70 5.13
CA ASN A 80 -0.18 12.64 5.85
C ASN A 80 0.86 13.66 5.34
N GLY A 81 0.51 14.53 4.40
CA GLY A 81 1.36 15.63 3.94
C GLY A 81 2.40 15.25 2.88
N LEU A 82 2.35 14.04 2.33
CA LEU A 82 3.20 13.68 1.19
C LEU A 82 2.71 14.43 -0.06
N ARG A 83 3.61 15.21 -0.67
CA ARG A 83 3.38 15.82 -1.98
C ARG A 83 3.42 14.70 -3.03
N ILE A 84 2.27 14.08 -3.32
CA ILE A 84 2.16 13.15 -4.45
C ILE A 84 2.17 13.97 -5.74
N ILE A 85 3.37 14.25 -6.26
CA ILE A 85 3.56 15.02 -7.48
C ILE A 85 3.15 14.13 -8.66
N ASN A 86 1.92 14.29 -9.16
CA ASN A 86 1.28 13.70 -10.34
C ASN A 86 0.36 12.49 -10.15
N LEU A 87 -0.88 12.75 -9.70
CA LEU A 87 -2.02 11.80 -9.82
C LEU A 87 -2.25 11.30 -11.27
N ARG A 88 -1.93 12.12 -12.29
CA ARG A 88 -2.03 11.74 -13.71
C ARG A 88 -1.11 10.57 -14.11
N LYS A 89 0.03 10.38 -13.42
CA LYS A 89 0.94 9.26 -13.70
C LYS A 89 0.45 7.93 -13.11
N LEU A 90 -0.50 7.99 -12.19
CA LEU A 90 -1.08 6.83 -11.50
C LEU A 90 -2.36 6.31 -12.17
N GLY A 91 -2.71 6.80 -13.37
CA GLY A 91 -3.84 6.28 -14.15
C GLY A 91 -5.24 6.66 -13.63
N TYR A 92 -5.33 7.53 -12.62
CA TYR A 92 -6.62 8.07 -12.15
C TYR A 92 -7.09 9.17 -13.11
N ARG A 93 -8.06 8.82 -13.95
CA ARG A 93 -8.85 9.74 -14.76
C ARG A 93 -10.22 9.94 -14.13
#